data_AF-A0A7K4BAD7-F1
#
_entry.id   AF-A0A7K4BAD7-F1
#
_cell.length_a   1.000
_cell.length_b   1.000
_cell.length_c   1.000
_cell.angle_alpha   90.00
_cell.angle_beta   90.00
_cell.angle_gamma   90.00
#
_symmetry.space_group_name_H-M   'P 1'
#
loop_
_entity.id
_entity.type
_entity.pdbx_description
1 polymer ?
#
loop_
_entity_poly.entity_id
_entity_poly.type
_entity_poly.pdbx_seq_one_letter_code
_entity_poly.pdbx_strand_id
1 'polypeptide(L)' 'MTKCLYCPHHCDISEGSTGRCAMYTSSNNEIIERYPDHWLVVTPVCVDHSFCSWMAKGKIPSD' A
#
# COMPACT_ATOMS: atom_id res chain seq x y z
N MET A 1 16.22 -11.98 11.27
CA MET A 1 16.43 -10.69 10.57
C MET A 1 16.34 -11.01 9.09
N THR A 2 15.33 -10.48 8.42
CA THR A 2 14.87 -10.95 7.10
C THR A 2 15.01 -9.83 6.09
N LYS A 3 15.65 -10.10 4.96
CA LYS A 3 15.87 -9.08 3.92
C LYS A 3 14.62 -8.91 3.06
N CYS A 4 14.12 -7.68 2.96
CA CYS A 4 13.03 -7.37 2.05
C CYS A 4 13.53 -7.41 0.60
N LEU A 5 12.88 -8.22 -0.26
CA LEU A 5 13.21 -8.30 -1.68
C LEU A 5 12.23 -7.53 -2.57
N TYR A 6 11.16 -6.99 -1.98
CA TYR A 6 10.07 -6.32 -2.70
C TYR A 6 10.29 -4.81 -2.84
N CYS A 7 11.07 -4.19 -1.95
CA CYS A 7 11.37 -2.77 -2.02
C CYS A 7 12.80 -2.53 -2.58
N PRO A 8 13.02 -1.46 -3.35
CA PRO A 8 14.33 -1.17 -3.96
C PRO A 8 15.44 -0.89 -2.93
N HIS A 9 15.05 -0.51 -1.70
CA HIS A 9 15.98 -0.29 -0.60
C HIS A 9 16.55 -1.58 -0.01
N HIS A 10 15.94 -2.73 -0.32
CA HIS A 10 16.37 -4.04 0.15
C HIS A 10 16.70 -4.10 1.65
N CYS A 11 15.88 -3.44 2.47
CA CYS A 11 16.16 -3.26 3.89
C CYS A 11 16.06 -4.57 4.68
N ASP A 12 16.91 -4.72 5.69
CA ASP A 12 16.77 -5.77 6.68
C ASP A 12 15.65 -5.42 7.66
N ILE A 13 14.74 -6.38 7.86
CA ILE A 13 13.59 -6.25 8.73
C ILE A 13 13.79 -7.17 9.93
N SER A 14 13.75 -6.59 11.13
CA SER A 14 13.74 -7.34 12.38
C SER A 14 12.42 -8.07 12.57
N GLU A 15 12.44 -9.16 13.32
CA GLU A 15 11.25 -9.97 13.58
C GLU A 15 10.14 -9.13 14.23
N GLY A 16 8.90 -9.26 13.73
CA GLY A 16 7.74 -8.45 14.14
C GLY A 16 7.81 -6.97 13.75
N SER A 17 8.88 -6.53 13.08
CA SER A 17 9.08 -5.15 12.65
C SER A 17 8.72 -4.97 11.18
N THR A 18 8.60 -3.72 10.77
CA THR A 18 8.34 -3.32 9.38
C THR A 18 9.59 -2.69 8.76
N GLY A 19 9.78 -2.93 7.46
CA GLY A 19 10.83 -2.26 6.69
C GLY A 19 10.52 -0.79 6.41
N ARG A 20 11.46 -0.10 5.74
CA ARG A 20 11.28 1.34 5.39
C ARG A 20 10.05 1.63 4.54
N CYS A 21 9.61 0.66 3.74
CA CYS A 21 8.40 0.81 2.93
C CYS A 21 7.10 0.71 3.73
N ALA A 22 7.15 0.22 4.98
CA ALA A 22 5.99 -0.06 5.84
C ALA A 22 4.93 -1.02 5.24
N MET A 23 5.18 -1.58 4.04
CA MET A 23 4.27 -2.52 3.36
C MET A 23 4.46 -3.96 3.81
N TYR A 24 5.66 -4.31 4.27
CA TYR A 24 6.04 -5.67 4.57
C TYR A 24 6.60 -5.80 5.99
N THR A 25 6.20 -6.86 6.68
CA THR A 25 6.62 -7.23 8.05
C THR A 25 7.41 -8.53 8.01
N SER A 26 8.44 -8.67 8.84
CA SER A 26 9.08 -9.97 9.08
C SER A 26 8.28 -10.76 10.10
N SER A 27 7.87 -11.98 9.76
CA SER A 27 7.22 -12.92 10.68
C SER A 27 7.71 -14.33 10.39
N ASN A 28 8.18 -15.05 11.41
CA ASN A 28 8.77 -16.38 11.33
C ASN A 28 9.83 -16.51 10.22
N ASN A 29 10.72 -15.52 10.09
CA ASN A 29 11.71 -15.46 9.00
C ASN A 29 11.14 -15.34 7.58
N GLU A 30 9.84 -15.06 7.44
CA GLU A 30 9.17 -14.80 6.16
C GLU A 30 8.78 -13.33 6.06
N ILE A 31 8.66 -12.85 4.82
CA ILE A 31 8.17 -11.49 4.53
C ILE A 31 6.67 -11.58 4.27
N ILE A 32 5.86 -10.98 5.15
CA ILE A 32 4.40 -10.93 5.03
C ILE A 32 3.97 -9.53 4.62
N GLU A 33 3.13 -9.44 3.59
CA GLU A 33 2.49 -8.19 3.17
C GLU A 33 1.40 -7.77 4.15
N ARG A 34 1.40 -6.49 4.55
CA ARG A 34 0.45 -5.93 5.52
C ARG A 34 -0.90 -5.53 4.92
N TYR A 35 -0.90 -5.18 3.63
CA TYR A 35 -2.08 -4.65 2.96
C TYR A 35 -2.35 -5.38 1.63
N PRO A 36 -2.54 -6.71 1.65
CA PRO A 36 -2.77 -7.49 0.44
C PRO A 36 -3.99 -7.00 -0.36
N ASP A 37 -5.01 -6.48 0.34
CA ASP A 37 -6.26 -6.04 -0.27
C ASP A 37 -6.23 -4.59 -0.79
N HIS A 38 -5.18 -3.81 -0.49
CA HIS A 38 -5.10 -2.39 -0.87
C HIS A 38 -4.47 -2.14 -2.24
N TRP A 39 -3.89 -3.16 -2.88
CA TRP A 39 -3.30 -3.02 -4.22
C TRP A 39 -4.34 -2.99 -5.34
N LEU A 40 -5.60 -3.37 -5.06
CA LEU A 40 -6.68 -3.44 -6.04
C LEU A 40 -7.68 -2.28 -6.00
N VAL A 41 -7.39 -1.20 -5.24
CA VAL A 41 -8.05 0.09 -5.51
C VAL A 41 -7.30 0.77 -6.66
N VAL A 42 -7.26 0.08 -7.80
CA VAL A 42 -6.94 0.68 -9.08
C VAL A 42 -8.10 1.63 -9.35
N THR A 43 -7.80 2.92 -9.22
CA THR A 43 -8.54 4.08 -9.72
C THR A 43 -9.84 3.73 -10.47
N PRO A 44 -11.02 4.28 -10.12
CA PRO A 44 -12.07 4.33 -11.14
C PRO A 44 -11.42 5.00 -12.35
N VAL A 45 -11.49 4.36 -13.51
CA VAL A 45 -11.00 4.93 -14.77
C VAL A 45 -11.82 6.19 -15.04
N CYS A 46 -11.40 7.29 -14.43
CA CYS A 46 -11.98 8.60 -14.62
C CYS A 46 -11.42 9.11 -15.95
N VAL A 47 -12.19 8.88 -17.00
CA VAL A 47 -11.94 9.42 -18.34
C VAL A 47 -11.89 10.95 -18.35
N ASP A 48 -12.44 11.60 -17.32
CA ASP A 48 -12.44 13.07 -17.16
C ASP A 48 -11.81 13.51 -15.83
N HIS A 49 -10.82 14.41 -15.94
CA HIS A 49 -10.04 14.95 -14.82
C HIS A 49 -10.90 15.69 -13.78
N SER A 50 -12.04 16.26 -14.21
CA SER A 50 -12.94 17.03 -13.34
C SER A 50 -13.69 16.11 -12.36
N PHE A 51 -14.06 14.91 -12.80
CA PHE A 51 -14.74 13.91 -11.98
C PHE A 51 -13.79 13.29 -10.94
N CYS A 52 -12.51 13.12 -11.30
CA CYS A 52 -11.49 12.57 -10.42
C CYS A 52 -11.12 13.53 -9.27
N SER A 53 -11.03 14.84 -9.56
CA SER A 53 -10.81 15.88 -8.53
C SER A 53 -11.98 15.99 -7.56
N TRP A 54 -13.20 15.72 -8.03
CA TRP A 54 -14.41 15.72 -7.21
C TRP A 54 -14.48 14.49 -6.28
N MET A 55 -14.20 13.28 -6.80
CA MET A 55 -14.14 12.02 -6.01
C MET A 55 -13.05 12.06 -4.93
N ALA A 56 -11.85 12.58 -5.27
CA ALA A 56 -10.72 12.67 -4.34
C ALA A 56 -10.96 13.64 -3.16
N LYS A 57 -11.93 14.55 -3.29
CA LYS A 57 -12.28 15.52 -2.23
C LYS A 57 -13.35 15.01 -1.26
N GLY A 58 -13.80 13.76 -1.38
CA GLY A 58 -14.63 13.09 -0.38
C GLY A 58 -15.99 13.75 -0.11
N LYS A 59 -16.52 14.57 -1.03
CA LYS A 59 -17.87 15.11 -0.91
C LYS A 59 -18.85 14.11 -1.52
N ILE A 60 -19.41 13.28 -0.64
CA ILE A 60 -20.59 12.47 -0.95
C ILE A 60 -21.69 13.45 -1.39
N PRO A 61 -22.29 13.31 -2.58
CA PRO A 61 -23.46 14.11 -2.92
C PRO A 61 -24.60 13.67 -1.99
N SER A 62 -25.02 14.58 -1.12
CA SER A 62 -26.35 14.49 -0.51
C SER A 62 -27.34 15.00 -1.55
N ASP A 63 -28.25 14.11 -1.95
CA ASP A 63 -29.48 14.45 -2.69
C ASP A 63 -30.31 15.50 -1.90
#